data_AF-A0A257KKH9-F1
#
_entry.id   AF-A0A257KKH9-F1
#
_cell.length_a   1.000
_cell.length_b   1.000
_cell.length_c   1.000
_cell.angle_alpha   90.00
_cell.angle_beta   90.00
_cell.angle_gamma   90.00
#
_symmetry.space_group_name_H-M   'P 1'
#
loop_
_entity.id
_entity.type
_entity.pdbx_description
1 polymer ?
#
loop_
_entity_poly.entity_id
_entity_poly.type
_entity_poly.pdbx_seq_one_letter_code
_entity_poly.pdbx_strand_id
1 'polypeptide(L)' 'MPALSTARPTRVALLGAGHIGQTIAGLLAGCGDYHVTVVDRSATALARLLAANAAAAAASPATIRTLQADTEHAAA' A
#
# COMPACT_ATOMS: atom_id res chain seq x y z
N MET A 1 23.96 -5.26 -1.07
CA MET A 1 22.70 -4.92 -0.38
C MET A 1 23.07 -4.42 1.00
N PRO A 2 23.00 -3.10 1.28
CA PRO A 2 23.33 -2.59 2.62
C PRO A 2 22.33 -3.16 3.64
N ALA A 3 22.82 -3.43 4.85
CA ALA A 3 22.00 -3.94 5.95
C ALA A 3 20.87 -2.95 6.27
N LEU A 4 19.62 -3.45 6.26
CA LEU A 4 18.43 -2.66 6.57
C LEU A 4 18.49 -2.13 8.00
N SER A 5 18.06 -0.89 8.17
CA SER A 5 18.07 -0.17 9.44
C SER A 5 17.25 -0.90 10.50
N THR A 6 17.76 -0.98 11.74
CA THR A 6 17.03 -1.46 12.92
C THR A 6 15.99 -0.44 13.42
N ALA A 7 15.81 0.67 12.70
CA ALA A 7 14.83 1.71 13.02
C ALA A 7 13.40 1.23 12.75
N ARG A 8 12.46 1.69 13.59
CA ARG A 8 11.03 1.37 13.47
C ARG A 8 10.51 1.81 12.09
N PRO A 9 9.79 0.94 11.35
CA PRO A 9 9.32 1.26 10.01
C PRO A 9 8.40 2.49 9.99
N THR A 10 8.57 3.31 8.97
CA THR A 10 7.82 4.56 8.78
C THR A 10 6.41 4.24 8.32
N ARG A 11 5.41 4.84 8.97
CA ARG A 11 3.99 4.64 8.62
C ARG A 11 3.57 5.68 7.60
N VAL A 12 2.99 5.24 6.48
CA VAL A 12 2.56 6.11 5.39
C VAL A 12 1.12 5.76 5.00
N ALA A 13 0.29 6.80 4.85
CA ALA A 13 -1.03 6.68 4.25
C ALA A 13 -0.96 7.17 2.80
N LEU A 14 -1.44 6.34 1.87
CA LEU A 14 -1.49 6.65 0.45
C LEU A 14 -2.94 6.74 0.00
N LEU A 15 -3.39 7.93 -0.39
CA LEU A 15 -4.73 8.14 -0.91
C LEU A 15 -4.75 7.87 -2.42
N GLY A 16 -5.49 6.84 -2.82
CA GLY A 16 -5.61 6.33 -4.18
C GLY A 16 -4.97 4.95 -4.36
N ALA A 17 -5.75 4.00 -4.90
CA ALA A 17 -5.38 2.65 -5.30
C ALA A 17 -5.52 2.43 -6.82
N GLY A 18 -5.56 3.52 -7.60
CA GLY A 18 -5.40 3.51 -9.06
C GLY A 18 -3.98 3.13 -9.49
N HIS A 19 -3.66 3.21 -10.79
CA HIS A 19 -2.36 2.77 -11.31
C HIS A 19 -1.14 3.37 -10.59
N ILE A 20 -1.13 4.69 -10.39
CA ILE A 20 -0.04 5.37 -9.67
C ILE A 20 0.04 4.89 -8.22
N GLY A 21 -1.11 4.82 -7.54
CA GLY A 21 -1.18 4.37 -6.16
C GLY A 21 -0.65 2.95 -5.95
N GLN A 22 -0.96 2.04 -6.88
CA GLN A 22 -0.46 0.67 -6.85
C GLN A 22 1.05 0.59 -7.05
N THR A 23 1.59 1.35 -8.01
CA THR A 23 3.03 1.43 -8.25
C THR A 23 3.77 1.96 -7.02
N ILE A 24 3.30 3.08 -6.45
CA ILE A 24 3.93 3.68 -5.27
C ILE A 24 3.85 2.72 -4.07
N ALA A 25 2.71 2.09 -3.83
CA ALA A 25 2.54 1.13 -2.74
C ALA A 25 3.51 -0.06 -2.87
N GLY A 26 3.69 -0.59 -4.09
CA GLY A 26 4.64 -1.66 -4.36
C GLY A 26 6.10 -1.22 -4.13
N LEU A 27 6.48 -0.03 -4.59
CA LEU A 27 7.82 0.51 -4.39
C LEU A 27 8.14 0.70 -2.89
N LEU A 28 7.24 1.34 -2.15
CA LEU A 28 7.41 1.57 -0.71
C LEU A 28 7.46 0.26 0.08
N ALA A 29 6.59 -0.71 -0.25
CA ALA A 29 6.61 -2.02 0.40
C ALA A 29 7.90 -2.80 0.09
N GLY A 30 8.42 -2.68 -1.14
CA GLY A 30 9.68 -3.29 -1.55
C GLY A 30 10.92 -2.72 -0.86
N CYS A 31 10.85 -1.50 -0.31
CA CYS A 31 11.96 -0.93 0.48
C CYS A 31 12.14 -1.60 1.84
N GLY A 32 11.13 -2.26 2.39
CA GLY A 32 11.19 -2.91 3.71
C GLY A 32 11.08 -1.97 4.92
N ASP A 33 11.31 -0.67 4.74
CA ASP A 33 11.31 0.33 5.81
C ASP A 33 9.95 1.03 6.01
N TYR A 34 8.94 0.68 5.21
CA TYR A 34 7.62 1.32 5.23
C TYR A 34 6.48 0.37 5.59
N HIS A 35 5.58 0.86 6.42
CA HIS A 35 4.25 0.29 6.62
C HIS A 35 3.22 1.16 5.88
N VAL A 36 2.70 0.64 4.78
CA VAL A 36 1.84 1.40 3.87
C VAL A 36 0.38 1.06 4.14
N THR A 37 -0.45 2.09 4.34
CA THR A 37 -1.91 1.96 4.33
C THR A 37 -2.45 2.66 3.08
N VAL A 38 -3.05 1.93 2.16
CA VAL A 38 -3.66 2.49 0.96
C VAL A 38 -5.14 2.71 1.20
N VAL A 39 -5.58 3.94 0.96
CA VAL A 39 -6.95 4.39 1.14
C VAL A 39 -7.56 4.67 -0.22
N ASP A 40 -8.69 4.06 -0.57
CA ASP A 40 -9.39 4.37 -1.82
C ASP A 40 -10.91 4.18 -1.62
N ARG A 41 -11.72 4.87 -2.42
CA ARG A 41 -13.18 4.67 -2.43
C ARG A 41 -13.59 3.34 -3.10
N SER A 42 -12.78 2.87 -4.04
CA SER A 42 -13.02 1.69 -4.86
C SER A 42 -12.54 0.44 -4.14
N ALA A 43 -13.50 -0.33 -3.60
CA ALA A 43 -13.27 -1.67 -3.08
C ALA A 43 -12.50 -2.56 -4.07
N THR A 44 -12.85 -2.49 -5.36
CA THR A 44 -12.24 -3.27 -6.44
C THR A 44 -10.76 -2.90 -6.63
N ALA A 45 -10.43 -1.62 -6.58
CA ALA A 45 -9.04 -1.17 -6.72
C ALA A 45 -8.17 -1.66 -5.54
N LEU A 46 -8.73 -1.62 -4.32
CA LEU A 46 -8.08 -2.14 -3.12
C LEU A 46 -7.91 -3.67 -3.17
N ALA A 47 -8.92 -4.41 -3.62
CA ALA A 47 -8.84 -5.86 -3.79
C ALA A 47 -7.77 -6.25 -4.82
N ARG A 48 -7.69 -5.52 -5.95
CA ARG A 48 -6.65 -5.72 -6.97
C ARG A 48 -5.25 -5.49 -6.39
N LEU A 49 -5.07 -4.45 -5.58
CA LEU A 49 -3.80 -4.17 -4.91
C LEU A 49 -3.40 -5.30 -3.96
N LEU A 50 -4.33 -5.79 -3.13
CA LEU A 50 -4.06 -6.89 -2.21
C LEU A 50 -3.69 -8.19 -2.94
N ALA A 51 -4.36 -8.50 -4.05
CA ALA A 51 -4.02 -9.66 -4.88
C ALA A 51 -2.61 -9.55 -5.48
N ALA A 52 -2.26 -8.37 -6.01
CA ALA A 52 -0.92 -8.11 -6.52
C ALA A 52 0.15 -8.19 -5.41
N ASN A 53 -0.16 -7.67 -4.23
CA ASN A 53 0.75 -7.73 -3.08
C ASN A 53 0.94 -9.17 -2.58
N ALA A 54 -0.12 -9.98 -2.53
CA ALA A 54 -0.02 -11.38 -2.13
C ALA A 54 0.86 -12.19 -3.08
N ALA A 55 0.79 -11.92 -4.39
CA ALA A 55 1.68 -12.54 -5.37
C ALA A 55 3.15 -12.13 -5.16
N ALA A 56 3.41 -10.88 -4.75
CA ALA A 56 4.75 -10.40 -4.44
C ALA A 56 5.28 -10.89 -3.07
N ALA A 57 4.39 -11.12 -2.11
CA ALA A 57 4.75 -11.45 -0.72
C ALA A 57 5.44 -12.82 -0.57
N ALA A 58 5.29 -13.71 -1.56
CA ALA A 58 6.06 -14.95 -1.63
C ALA A 58 7.59 -14.72 -1.66
N ALA A 59 8.05 -13.50 -1.98
CA ALA A 59 9.46 -13.12 -2.00
C ALA A 59 9.92 -12.28 -0.77
N SER A 60 8.99 -11.65 -0.03
CA SER A 60 9.25 -10.92 1.23
C SER A 60 7.95 -10.44 1.88
N PRO A 61 7.87 -10.28 3.22
CA PRO A 61 6.65 -9.84 3.89
C PRO A 61 6.38 -8.34 3.64
N ALA A 62 5.75 -8.03 2.50
CA ALA A 62 5.28 -6.69 2.17
C ALA A 62 4.06 -6.30 3.03
N THR A 63 4.19 -5.25 3.84
CA THR A 63 3.17 -4.82 4.81
C THR A 63 2.26 -3.75 4.21
N ILE A 64 1.48 -4.11 3.18
CA ILE A 64 0.42 -3.25 2.64
C ILE A 64 -0.90 -3.56 3.33
N ARG A 65 -1.51 -2.54 3.93
CA ARG A 65 -2.89 -2.57 4.44
C ARG A 65 -3.78 -1.71 3.56
N THR A 66 -5.06 -2.04 3.52
CA THR A 66 -6.05 -1.25 2.79
C THR A 66 -7.13 -0.73 3.73
N LEU A 67 -7.66 0.45 3.40
CA LEU A 67 -8.82 1.05 4.05
C LEU A 67 -9.74 1.59 2.94
N GLN A 68 -11.01 1.22 2.96
CA GLN A 68 -11.96 1.83 2.03
C GLN A 68 -12.46 3.15 2.61
N ALA A 69 -12.37 4.23 1.84
CA ALA A 69 -12.93 5.52 2.22
C ALA A 69 -14.40 5.63 1.78
N ASP A 70 -15.22 6.22 2.64
CA ASP A 70 -16.50 6.79 2.26
C ASP A 70 -16.26 8.14 1.58
N THR A 71 -16.81 8.33 0.39
CA THR A 71 -16.69 9.61 -0.33
C THR A 71 -18.02 10.30 -0.51
N GLU A 72 -19.02 9.95 0.30
CA GLU A 72 -20.39 10.46 0.19
C GLU A 72 -20.45 12.00 0.33
N HIS A 73 -19.52 12.60 1.08
CA HIS A 73 -19.42 14.05 1.29
C HIS A 73 -18.40 14.76 0.38
N ALA A 74 -17.64 14.02 -0.44
CA ALA A 74 -16.58 14.60 -1.27
C ALA A 74 -17.07 15.06 -2.66
N ALA A 75 -18.31 14.71 -3.02
CA ALA A 75 -18.98 15.21 -4.22
C ALA A 75 -19.61 16.58 -3.92
N ALA A 76 -18.80 17.63 -3.96
CA ALA A 76 -19.24 19.02 -4.02
C ALA A 76 -19.02 19.57 -5.43
#